data_AF-A0A5S3TEU3-F1
#
_entry.id   AF-A0A5S3TEU3-F1
#
_cell.length_a   1.000
_cell.length_b   1.000
_cell.length_c   1.000
_cell.angle_alpha   90.00
_cell.angle_beta   90.00
_cell.angle_gamma   90.00
#
_symmetry.space_group_name_H-M   'P 1'
#
loop_
_entity.id
_entity.type
_entity.pdbx_description
1 polymer ?
#
loop_
_entity_poly.entity_id
_entity_poly.type
_entity_poly.pdbx_seq_one_letter_code
_entity_poly.pdbx_strand_id
1 'polypeptide(L)'
;MNETYDYGLWSMVILNSAIFIFFAFSFVKPKTSTDWRSLSAFSAFIVALFTEMYGFPLTIYFLSGWLTETYPEVNFFAHENGHLLHTFFGFQGDAHLDLFHIVSMVFIVAGFFMLSSAWNVLHHAQKHHQLATTGWYARCRHPQYVAFILIMFGFLLQWPTIPTLAMFPILVVVYVKLAKREEAQAIAEFGSEYHRYMESTPSWIPNFNKSVEGKNHENVN
;
A
#
# COMPACT_ATOMS: atom_id res chain seq x y z
N MET A 1 28.06 -2.08 -27.82
CA MET A 1 27.60 -1.20 -26.71
C MET A 1 27.68 -2.06 -25.46
N ASN A 2 28.15 -1.53 -24.33
CA ASN A 2 28.09 -2.28 -23.07
C ASN A 2 26.62 -2.60 -22.81
N GLU A 3 26.23 -3.86 -22.90
CA GLU A 3 24.94 -4.33 -22.41
C GLU A 3 25.00 -4.23 -20.88
N THR A 4 24.62 -3.06 -20.35
CA THR A 4 24.53 -2.84 -18.91
C THR A 4 23.39 -3.69 -18.38
N TYR A 5 23.74 -4.63 -17.50
CA TYR A 5 22.82 -5.39 -16.67
C TYR A 5 22.85 -4.78 -15.28
N ASP A 6 21.76 -4.15 -14.86
CA ASP A 6 21.70 -3.35 -13.62
C ASP A 6 20.94 -4.03 -12.48
N TYR A 7 20.59 -5.31 -12.66
CA TYR A 7 19.91 -6.13 -11.68
C TYR A 7 20.90 -6.96 -10.83
N GLY A 8 20.41 -7.64 -9.80
CA GLY A 8 21.22 -8.41 -8.86
C GLY A 8 21.62 -7.65 -7.59
N LEU A 9 21.01 -6.48 -7.35
CA LEU A 9 21.22 -5.62 -6.19
C LEU A 9 20.49 -6.17 -4.95
N TRP A 10 20.83 -7.39 -4.52
CA TRP A 10 20.17 -8.09 -3.41
C TRP A 10 20.22 -7.34 -2.07
N SER A 11 21.26 -6.54 -1.83
CA SER A 11 21.30 -5.65 -0.67
C SER A 11 20.15 -4.65 -0.67
N MET A 12 19.79 -4.09 -1.83
CA MET A 12 18.62 -3.21 -1.97
C MET A 12 17.33 -3.98 -1.76
N VAL A 13 17.23 -5.21 -2.29
CA VAL A 13 16.06 -6.07 -2.09
C VAL A 13 15.81 -6.31 -0.60
N ILE A 14 16.84 -6.73 0.12
CA ILE A 14 16.75 -7.08 1.54
C ILE A 14 16.44 -5.83 2.38
N LEU A 15 17.18 -4.74 2.17
CA LEU A 15 17.03 -3.52 2.96
C LEU A 15 15.64 -2.90 2.78
N ASN A 16 15.20 -2.69 1.55
CA ASN A 16 13.89 -2.11 1.29
C ASN A 16 12.78 -3.03 1.80
N SER A 17 12.85 -4.34 1.53
CA SER A 17 11.85 -5.29 2.04
C SER A 17 11.77 -5.26 3.57
N ALA A 18 12.93 -5.28 4.25
CA ALA A 18 12.98 -5.24 5.70
C ALA A 18 12.36 -3.97 6.27
N ILE A 19 12.64 -2.80 5.67
CA ILE A 19 12.05 -1.51 6.09
C ILE A 19 10.53 -1.55 5.97
N PHE A 20 9.99 -1.96 4.81
CA PHE A 20 8.54 -1.98 4.59
C PHE A 20 7.81 -3.03 5.42
N ILE A 21 8.41 -4.21 5.61
CA ILE A 21 7.86 -5.28 6.44
C ILE A 21 7.88 -4.88 7.92
N PHE A 22 9.00 -4.33 8.40
CA PHE A 22 9.10 -3.83 9.77
C PHE A 22 8.10 -2.70 10.02
N PHE A 23 8.00 -1.79 9.06
CA PHE A 23 7.01 -0.72 9.08
C PHE A 23 5.60 -1.31 9.21
N ALA A 24 5.17 -2.21 8.33
CA ALA A 24 3.85 -2.83 8.40
C ALA A 24 3.62 -3.58 9.73
N PHE A 25 4.63 -4.31 10.22
CA PHE A 25 4.57 -5.00 11.51
C PHE A 25 4.28 -4.05 12.68
N SER A 26 4.85 -2.84 12.66
CA SER A 26 4.65 -1.84 13.72
C SER A 26 3.21 -1.34 13.86
N PHE A 27 2.43 -1.36 12.77
CA PHE A 27 1.00 -1.00 12.75
C PHE A 27 0.10 -2.21 12.99
N VAL A 28 0.35 -3.33 12.31
CA VAL A 28 -0.53 -4.51 12.41
C VAL A 28 -0.47 -5.14 13.80
N LYS A 29 0.71 -5.14 14.45
CA LYS A 29 0.94 -5.76 15.77
C LYS A 29 0.24 -7.12 15.91
N PRO A 30 0.58 -8.10 15.06
CA PRO A 30 -0.22 -9.32 14.87
C PRO A 30 -0.36 -10.13 16.17
N LYS A 31 -1.60 -10.41 16.58
CA LYS A 31 -1.93 -11.22 17.77
C LYS A 31 -2.59 -12.54 17.40
N THR A 32 -3.36 -12.55 16.31
CA THR A 32 -4.11 -13.71 15.84
C THR A 32 -3.42 -14.37 14.65
N SER A 33 -3.74 -15.64 14.38
CA SER A 33 -3.28 -16.31 13.16
C SER A 33 -3.77 -15.61 11.87
N THR A 34 -4.88 -14.86 11.93
CA THR A 34 -5.36 -14.08 10.79
C THR A 34 -4.45 -12.88 10.54
N ASP A 35 -4.04 -12.18 11.59
CA ASP A 35 -3.15 -11.02 11.50
C ASP A 35 -1.78 -11.44 10.94
N TRP A 36 -1.25 -12.57 11.42
CA TRP A 36 0.00 -13.16 10.89
C TRP A 36 -0.12 -13.52 9.42
N ARG A 37 -1.22 -14.17 9.00
CA ARG A 37 -1.45 -14.49 7.57
C ARG A 37 -1.53 -13.23 6.71
N SER A 38 -2.20 -12.19 7.21
CA SER A 38 -2.31 -10.89 6.54
C SER A 38 -0.94 -10.24 6.35
N LEU A 39 -0.15 -10.19 7.43
CA LEU A 39 1.21 -9.65 7.38
C LEU A 39 2.11 -10.48 6.45
N SER A 40 2.06 -11.81 6.51
CA SER A 40 2.83 -12.68 5.60
C SER A 40 2.49 -12.44 4.15
N ALA A 41 1.21 -12.26 3.82
CA ALA A 41 0.78 -12.00 2.45
C ALA A 41 1.28 -10.64 1.95
N PHE A 42 1.21 -9.60 2.79
CA PHE A 42 1.81 -8.29 2.49
C PHE A 42 3.33 -8.38 2.32
N SER A 43 4.02 -9.07 3.23
CA SER A 43 5.47 -9.28 3.16
C SER A 43 5.88 -10.00 1.89
N ALA A 44 5.11 -11.01 1.46
CA ALA A 44 5.36 -11.70 0.19
C ALA A 44 5.22 -10.76 -1.01
N PHE A 45 4.22 -9.87 -1.01
CA PHE A 45 4.06 -8.85 -2.06
C PHE A 45 5.26 -7.90 -2.10
N ILE A 46 5.70 -7.41 -0.95
CA ILE A 46 6.85 -6.50 -0.83
C ILE A 46 8.14 -7.17 -1.30
N VAL A 47 8.40 -8.41 -0.87
CA VAL A 47 9.59 -9.17 -1.31
C VAL A 47 9.54 -9.43 -2.81
N ALA A 48 8.39 -9.84 -3.35
CA ALA A 48 8.22 -10.07 -4.78
C ALA A 48 8.48 -8.79 -5.58
N LEU A 49 7.90 -7.66 -5.15
CA LEU A 49 8.11 -6.35 -5.77
C LEU A 49 9.59 -5.96 -5.81
N PHE A 50 10.26 -5.92 -4.65
CA PHE A 50 11.65 -5.47 -4.59
C PHE A 50 12.60 -6.46 -5.25
N THR A 51 12.29 -7.76 -5.24
CA THR A 51 13.06 -8.78 -5.98
C THR A 51 12.98 -8.52 -7.48
N GLU A 52 11.79 -8.25 -8.02
CA GLU A 52 11.63 -7.92 -9.44
C GLU A 52 12.27 -6.57 -9.81
N MET A 53 12.27 -5.60 -8.88
CA MET A 53 12.78 -4.25 -9.12
C MET A 53 14.30 -4.16 -9.08
N TYR A 54 14.95 -4.87 -8.16
CA TYR A 54 16.40 -4.76 -7.93
C TYR A 54 17.15 -6.09 -8.05
N GLY A 55 16.47 -7.21 -7.81
CA GLY A 55 17.07 -8.54 -7.73
C GLY A 55 17.09 -9.25 -9.07
N PHE A 56 16.06 -10.05 -9.34
CA PHE A 56 15.90 -10.78 -10.59
C PHE A 56 14.57 -10.36 -11.26
N PRO A 57 14.61 -9.70 -12.44
CA PRO A 57 13.42 -9.19 -13.11
C PRO A 57 12.72 -10.31 -13.88
N LEU A 58 12.11 -11.24 -13.14
CA LEU A 58 11.37 -12.37 -13.68
C LEU A 58 10.33 -11.95 -14.73
N THR A 59 9.64 -10.83 -14.52
CA THR A 59 8.64 -10.33 -15.48
C THR A 59 9.28 -9.96 -16.82
N ILE A 60 10.41 -9.25 -16.79
CA ILE A 60 11.15 -8.87 -18.00
C ILE A 60 11.71 -10.13 -18.68
N TYR A 61 12.30 -11.03 -17.90
CA TYR A 61 12.83 -12.29 -18.41
C TYR A 61 11.75 -13.13 -19.11
N PHE A 62 10.58 -13.26 -18.50
CA PHE A 62 9.44 -13.99 -19.07
C PHE A 62 8.93 -13.36 -20.36
N LEU A 63 8.90 -12.03 -20.44
CA LEU A 63 8.43 -11.28 -21.61
C LEU A 63 9.52 -11.01 -22.65
N SER A 64 10.78 -11.39 -22.39
CA SER A 64 11.96 -10.99 -23.17
C SER A 64 11.82 -11.28 -24.67
N GLY A 65 11.29 -12.44 -25.06
CA GLY A 65 11.07 -12.77 -26.47
C GLY A 65 10.17 -11.75 -27.19
N TRP A 66 9.04 -11.40 -26.57
CA TRP A 66 8.12 -10.41 -27.11
C TRP A 66 8.68 -8.98 -27.04
N LEU A 67 9.37 -8.63 -25.95
CA LEU A 67 9.96 -7.33 -25.74
C LEU A 67 11.06 -7.03 -26.78
N THR A 68 11.95 -7.99 -27.03
CA THR A 68 13.04 -7.83 -28.01
C THR A 68 12.51 -7.80 -29.44
N GLU A 69 11.44 -8.54 -29.76
CA GLU A 69 10.80 -8.48 -31.08
C GLU A 69 10.11 -7.13 -31.32
N THR A 70 9.45 -6.59 -30.29
CA THR A 70 8.64 -5.36 -30.40
C THR A 70 9.49 -4.09 -30.26
N TYR A 71 10.53 -4.11 -29.43
CA TYR A 71 11.40 -2.97 -29.09
C TYR A 71 12.88 -3.38 -29.21
N PRO A 72 13.38 -3.67 -30.43
CA PRO A 72 14.71 -4.25 -30.64
C PRO A 72 15.88 -3.36 -30.19
N GLU A 73 15.65 -2.05 -30.12
CA GLU A 73 16.67 -1.06 -29.72
C GLU A 73 16.70 -0.79 -28.20
N VAL A 74 15.78 -1.39 -27.43
CA VAL A 74 15.65 -1.15 -25.98
C VAL A 74 16.31 -2.26 -25.18
N ASN A 75 17.31 -1.92 -24.37
CA ASN A 75 17.89 -2.86 -23.40
C ASN A 75 17.05 -2.89 -22.11
N PHE A 76 16.09 -3.81 -22.02
CA PHE A 76 15.25 -3.99 -20.81
C PHE A 76 15.99 -4.57 -19.60
N PHE A 77 17.25 -5.00 -19.74
CA PHE A 77 18.07 -5.43 -18.61
C PHE A 77 18.85 -4.27 -17.95
N ALA A 78 18.78 -3.07 -18.53
CA ALA A 78 19.11 -1.83 -17.83
C ALA A 78 17.94 -1.42 -16.93
N HIS A 79 18.23 -0.97 -15.71
CA HIS A 79 17.20 -0.74 -14.68
C HIS A 79 16.20 0.35 -15.09
N GLU A 80 16.68 1.41 -15.74
CA GLU A 80 15.86 2.53 -16.22
C GLU A 80 14.74 2.06 -17.17
N ASN A 81 15.05 1.13 -18.07
CA ASN A 81 14.09 0.55 -19.01
C ASN A 81 13.14 -0.48 -18.36
N GLY A 82 13.43 -0.89 -17.13
CA GLY A 82 12.55 -1.75 -16.33
C GLY A 82 11.29 -1.05 -15.83
N HIS A 83 11.21 0.28 -15.92
CA HIS A 83 9.96 1.03 -15.78
C HIS A 83 9.05 0.78 -16.99
N LEU A 84 8.44 -0.40 -17.07
CA LEU A 84 7.73 -0.86 -18.27
C LEU A 84 6.65 0.10 -18.78
N LEU A 85 5.94 0.81 -17.90
CA LEU A 85 4.96 1.82 -18.33
C LEU A 85 5.61 3.01 -19.03
N HIS A 86 6.79 3.45 -18.60
CA HIS A 86 7.57 4.47 -19.27
C HIS A 86 7.84 4.07 -20.72
N THR A 87 8.37 2.85 -20.87
CA THR A 87 8.79 2.29 -22.16
C THR A 87 7.60 2.04 -23.09
N PHE A 88 6.52 1.45 -22.58
CA PHE A 88 5.33 1.14 -23.40
C PHE A 88 4.57 2.37 -23.87
N PHE A 89 4.58 3.46 -23.10
CA PHE A 89 3.97 4.73 -23.51
C PHE A 89 4.94 5.62 -24.31
N GLY A 90 6.19 5.19 -24.49
CA GLY A 90 7.18 5.88 -25.32
C GLY A 90 7.59 7.24 -24.78
N PHE A 91 7.59 7.42 -23.46
CA PHE A 91 8.08 8.65 -22.85
C PHE A 91 9.59 8.81 -23.09
N GLN A 92 10.04 10.07 -23.11
CA GLN A 92 11.46 10.42 -23.28
C GLN A 92 11.98 11.05 -22.00
N GLY A 93 13.26 10.80 -21.68
CA GLY A 93 13.93 11.35 -20.50
C GLY A 93 13.97 10.34 -19.35
N ASP A 94 14.18 10.86 -18.14
CA ASP A 94 14.33 10.04 -16.93
C ASP A 94 13.00 9.41 -16.51
N ALA A 95 12.97 8.08 -16.39
CA ALA A 95 11.79 7.32 -15.95
C ALA A 95 11.29 7.73 -14.56
N HIS A 96 12.15 8.25 -13.68
CA HIS A 96 11.76 8.72 -12.35
C HIS A 96 10.99 10.04 -12.37
N LEU A 97 11.07 10.79 -13.47
CA LEU A 97 10.37 12.06 -13.66
C LEU A 97 9.09 11.93 -14.49
N ASP A 98 8.76 10.71 -14.92
CA ASP A 98 7.57 10.49 -15.72
C ASP A 98 6.27 10.57 -14.92
N LEU A 99 5.16 10.66 -15.64
CA LEU A 99 3.83 10.79 -15.05
C LEU A 99 3.49 9.62 -14.11
N PHE A 100 3.83 8.39 -14.47
CA PHE A 100 3.47 7.21 -13.68
C PHE A 100 4.27 7.15 -12.38
N HIS A 101 5.55 7.51 -12.43
CA HIS A 101 6.40 7.58 -11.24
C HIS A 101 5.95 8.70 -10.30
N ILE A 102 5.63 9.89 -10.82
CA ILE A 102 5.11 11.00 -10.02
C ILE A 102 3.77 10.62 -9.39
N VAL A 103 2.84 10.06 -10.16
CA VAL A 103 1.54 9.63 -9.64
C VAL A 103 1.69 8.52 -8.59
N SER A 104 2.60 7.56 -8.82
CA SER A 104 2.97 6.54 -7.83
C SER A 104 3.43 7.19 -6.51
N MET A 105 4.36 8.14 -6.58
CA MET A 105 4.88 8.83 -5.41
C MET A 105 3.78 9.56 -4.64
N VAL A 106 2.84 10.20 -5.34
CA VAL A 106 1.66 10.81 -4.70
C VAL A 106 0.84 9.77 -3.95
N PHE A 107 0.56 8.60 -4.54
CA PHE A 107 -0.17 7.52 -3.88
C PHE A 107 0.57 6.97 -2.65
N ILE A 108 1.88 6.74 -2.76
CA ILE A 108 2.72 6.23 -1.67
C ILE A 108 2.73 7.25 -0.52
N VAL A 109 3.05 8.52 -0.80
CA VAL A 109 3.13 9.57 0.21
C VAL A 109 1.77 9.83 0.86
N ALA A 110 0.70 9.90 0.08
CA ALA A 110 -0.66 10.06 0.60
C ALA A 110 -1.06 8.87 1.48
N GLY A 111 -0.73 7.65 1.06
CA GLY A 111 -0.96 6.45 1.85
C GLY A 111 -0.20 6.47 3.18
N PHE A 112 1.10 6.81 3.18
CA PHE A 112 1.87 6.94 4.41
C PHE A 112 1.34 8.02 5.35
N PHE A 113 0.97 9.18 4.81
CA PHE A 113 0.35 10.26 5.57
C PHE A 113 -0.97 9.81 6.22
N MET A 114 -1.84 9.15 5.44
CA MET A 114 -3.11 8.63 5.92
C MET A 114 -2.91 7.56 7.00
N LEU A 115 -1.98 6.62 6.80
CA LEU A 115 -1.68 5.55 7.76
C LEU A 115 -1.16 6.11 9.08
N SER A 116 -0.17 7.01 9.03
CA SER A 116 0.42 7.64 10.22
C SER A 116 -0.64 8.42 11.02
N SER A 117 -1.44 9.23 10.33
CA SER A 117 -2.50 10.01 10.97
C SER A 117 -3.61 9.13 11.55
N ALA A 118 -4.05 8.10 10.84
CA ALA A 118 -5.08 7.18 11.32
C ALA A 118 -4.57 6.34 12.51
N TRP A 119 -3.32 5.89 12.48
CA TRP A 119 -2.74 5.10 13.55
C TRP A 119 -2.74 5.80 14.90
N ASN A 120 -2.39 7.08 14.93
CA ASN A 120 -2.39 7.86 16.17
C ASN A 120 -3.80 7.90 16.82
N VAL A 121 -4.84 8.03 16.00
CA VAL A 121 -6.24 8.01 16.46
C VAL A 121 -6.62 6.63 16.97
N LEU A 122 -6.33 5.56 16.21
CA LEU A 122 -6.69 4.19 16.61
C LEU A 122 -5.96 3.79 17.90
N HIS A 123 -4.66 4.09 18.00
CA HIS A 123 -3.86 3.71 19.16
C HIS A 123 -4.37 4.40 20.44
N HIS A 124 -4.74 5.67 20.34
CA HIS A 124 -5.36 6.40 21.46
C HIS A 124 -6.71 5.79 21.84
N ALA A 125 -7.59 5.55 20.85
CA ALA A 125 -8.91 4.96 21.09
C ALA A 125 -8.81 3.57 21.75
N GLN A 126 -7.90 2.71 21.28
CA GLN A 126 -7.64 1.40 21.88
C GLN A 126 -7.14 1.49 23.32
N LYS A 127 -6.24 2.44 23.63
CA LYS A 127 -5.71 2.64 24.99
C LYS A 127 -6.79 3.05 25.99
N HIS A 128 -7.79 3.79 25.53
CA HIS A 128 -8.90 4.29 26.35
C HIS A 128 -10.18 3.44 26.23
N HIS A 129 -10.14 2.33 25.48
CA HIS A 129 -11.30 1.46 25.22
C HIS A 129 -12.50 2.25 24.65
N GLN A 130 -12.23 3.06 23.63
CA GLN A 130 -13.19 3.93 22.94
C GLN A 130 -13.19 3.67 21.45
N LEU A 131 -14.24 4.12 20.75
CA LEU A 131 -14.29 4.09 19.29
C LEU A 131 -13.44 5.20 18.66
N ALA A 132 -12.59 4.82 17.71
CA ALA A 132 -11.91 5.75 16.83
C ALA A 132 -12.91 6.33 15.82
N THR A 133 -13.31 7.59 16.01
CA THR A 133 -14.33 8.28 15.17
C THR A 133 -13.89 9.65 14.67
N THR A 134 -12.65 10.06 14.96
CA THR A 134 -12.10 11.37 14.60
C THR A 134 -11.04 11.25 13.50
N GLY A 135 -10.64 12.39 12.91
CA GLY A 135 -9.63 12.42 11.85
C GLY A 135 -10.03 11.57 10.64
N TRP A 136 -9.15 10.67 10.18
CA TRP A 136 -9.47 9.78 9.06
C TRP A 136 -10.59 8.78 9.36
N TYR A 137 -10.77 8.39 10.62
CA TYR A 137 -11.90 7.56 11.03
C TYR A 137 -13.24 8.32 10.94
N ALA A 138 -13.25 9.65 11.02
CA ALA A 138 -14.49 10.40 10.75
C ALA A 138 -14.93 10.29 9.27
N ARG A 139 -13.97 10.10 8.36
CA ARG A 139 -14.19 10.13 6.90
C ARG A 139 -14.46 8.75 6.31
N CYS A 140 -13.82 7.71 6.82
CA CYS A 140 -14.07 6.32 6.43
C CYS A 140 -13.74 5.38 7.60
N ARG A 141 -14.38 4.20 7.65
CA ARG A 141 -14.19 3.26 8.76
C ARG A 141 -12.88 2.46 8.71
N HIS A 142 -12.28 2.33 7.53
CA HIS A 142 -11.09 1.50 7.31
C HIS A 142 -9.87 2.27 6.77
N PRO A 143 -9.48 3.41 7.38
CA PRO A 143 -8.47 4.28 6.79
C PRO A 143 -7.09 3.63 6.70
N GLN A 144 -6.76 2.71 7.61
CA GLN A 144 -5.49 1.97 7.58
C GLN A 144 -5.42 1.02 6.39
N TYR A 145 -6.48 0.25 6.13
CA TYR A 145 -6.54 -0.63 4.96
C TYR A 145 -6.52 0.17 3.65
N VAL A 146 -7.24 1.30 3.60
CA VAL A 146 -7.17 2.22 2.46
C VAL A 146 -5.73 2.67 2.24
N ALA A 147 -5.04 3.10 3.31
CA ALA A 147 -3.65 3.53 3.22
C ALA A 147 -2.70 2.43 2.73
N PHE A 148 -2.81 1.20 3.24
CA PHE A 148 -2.01 0.07 2.74
C PHE A 148 -2.30 -0.21 1.26
N ILE A 149 -3.56 -0.16 0.84
CA ILE A 149 -3.95 -0.32 -0.57
C ILE A 149 -3.35 0.78 -1.45
N LEU A 150 -3.38 2.05 -1.00
CA LEU A 150 -2.77 3.16 -1.73
C LEU A 150 -1.25 3.00 -1.89
N ILE A 151 -0.55 2.60 -0.82
CA ILE A 151 0.90 2.35 -0.85
C ILE A 151 1.23 1.22 -1.82
N MET A 152 0.54 0.07 -1.72
CA MET A 152 0.76 -1.06 -2.63
C MET A 152 0.42 -0.68 -4.09
N PHE A 153 -0.64 0.09 -4.29
CA PHE A 153 -1.03 0.55 -5.62
C PHE A 153 0.00 1.50 -6.23
N GLY A 154 0.54 2.44 -5.45
CA GLY A 154 1.62 3.30 -5.93
C GLY A 154 2.83 2.49 -6.36
N PHE A 155 3.28 1.54 -5.51
CA PHE A 155 4.37 0.63 -5.88
C PHE A 155 4.08 -0.18 -7.15
N LEU A 156 2.86 -0.69 -7.29
CA LEU A 156 2.43 -1.42 -8.48
C LEU A 156 2.44 -0.53 -9.73
N LEU A 157 2.09 0.76 -9.58
CA LEU A 157 2.04 1.71 -10.69
C LEU A 157 3.45 2.05 -11.20
N GLN A 158 4.43 2.24 -10.32
CA GLN A 158 5.81 2.53 -10.75
C GLN A 158 6.54 1.31 -11.32
N TRP A 159 6.23 0.10 -10.84
CA TRP A 159 6.93 -1.13 -11.20
C TRP A 159 5.96 -2.32 -11.29
N PRO A 160 5.09 -2.36 -12.32
CA PRO A 160 4.11 -3.43 -12.47
C PRO A 160 4.79 -4.73 -12.87
N THR A 161 4.63 -5.77 -12.06
CA THR A 161 5.20 -7.09 -12.34
C THR A 161 4.11 -8.15 -12.37
N ILE A 162 4.33 -9.24 -13.10
CA ILE A 162 3.35 -10.34 -13.19
C ILE A 162 2.95 -10.85 -11.79
N PRO A 163 3.90 -11.13 -10.87
CA PRO A 163 3.55 -11.57 -9.51
C PRO A 163 2.75 -10.51 -8.75
N THR A 164 3.16 -9.24 -8.79
CA THR A 164 2.49 -8.19 -8.01
C THR A 164 1.10 -7.84 -8.56
N LEU A 165 0.92 -7.85 -9.88
CA LEU A 165 -0.38 -7.70 -10.54
C LEU A 165 -1.36 -8.82 -10.14
N ALA A 166 -0.87 -10.05 -9.96
CA ALA A 166 -1.69 -11.16 -9.49
C ALA A 166 -1.99 -11.08 -7.98
N MET A 167 -0.98 -10.73 -7.17
CA MET A 167 -1.10 -10.69 -5.70
C MET A 167 -1.92 -9.50 -5.20
N PHE A 168 -1.84 -8.34 -5.84
CA PHE A 168 -2.53 -7.12 -5.42
C PHE A 168 -4.05 -7.30 -5.24
N PRO A 169 -4.82 -7.79 -6.24
CA PRO A 169 -6.27 -7.99 -6.05
C PRO A 169 -6.60 -9.02 -4.97
N ILE A 170 -5.76 -10.05 -4.81
CA ILE A 170 -5.92 -11.05 -3.74
C ILE A 170 -5.77 -10.36 -2.37
N LEU A 171 -4.75 -9.52 -2.19
CA LEU A 171 -4.51 -8.77 -0.97
C LEU A 171 -5.64 -7.79 -0.66
N VAL A 172 -6.16 -7.09 -1.68
CA VAL A 172 -7.35 -6.21 -1.53
C VAL A 172 -8.53 -7.02 -0.98
N VAL A 173 -8.81 -8.21 -1.52
CA VAL A 173 -9.88 -9.09 -1.02
C VAL A 173 -9.62 -9.55 0.42
N VAL A 174 -8.38 -9.87 0.77
CA VAL A 174 -7.99 -10.25 2.14
C VAL A 174 -8.26 -9.10 3.11
N TYR A 175 -7.85 -7.88 2.77
CA TYR A 175 -8.10 -6.69 3.60
C TYR A 175 -9.58 -6.36 3.73
N VAL A 176 -10.36 -6.51 2.65
CA VAL A 176 -11.82 -6.34 2.73
C VAL A 176 -12.46 -7.35 3.68
N LYS A 177 -12.01 -8.60 3.65
CA LYS A 177 -12.50 -9.64 4.59
C LYS A 177 -12.07 -9.35 6.03
N LEU A 178 -10.85 -8.85 6.24
CA LEU A 178 -10.35 -8.53 7.56
C LEU A 178 -11.09 -7.34 8.17
N ALA A 179 -11.28 -6.27 7.39
CA ALA A 179 -12.09 -5.12 7.76
C ALA A 179 -13.50 -5.53 8.22
N LYS A 180 -14.19 -6.40 7.48
CA LYS A 180 -15.52 -6.92 7.89
C LYS A 180 -15.50 -7.69 9.21
N ARG A 181 -14.42 -8.42 9.50
CA ARG A 181 -14.26 -9.12 10.79
C ARG A 181 -14.04 -8.12 11.93
N GLU A 182 -13.26 -7.08 11.70
CA GLU A 182 -13.09 -5.99 12.66
C GLU A 182 -14.41 -5.25 12.92
N GLU A 183 -15.23 -5.00 11.89
CA GLU A 183 -16.56 -4.41 12.11
C GLU A 183 -17.42 -5.31 13.00
N ALA A 184 -17.43 -6.63 12.76
CA ALA A 184 -18.19 -7.57 13.58
C ALA A 184 -17.70 -7.61 15.04
N GLN A 185 -16.38 -7.52 15.26
CA GLN A 185 -15.80 -7.42 16.59
C GLN A 185 -16.17 -6.10 17.27
N ALA A 186 -16.08 -4.97 16.56
CA ALA A 186 -16.45 -3.66 17.07
C ALA A 186 -17.95 -3.56 17.38
N ILE A 187 -18.82 -4.21 16.60
CA ILE A 187 -20.25 -4.34 16.93
C ILE A 187 -20.44 -5.14 18.22
N ALA A 188 -19.71 -6.25 18.40
CA ALA A 188 -19.81 -7.05 19.61
C ALA A 188 -19.31 -6.31 20.86
N GLU A 189 -18.33 -5.43 20.71
CA GLU A 189 -17.71 -4.66 21.80
C GLU A 189 -18.49 -3.38 22.15
N PHE A 190 -18.87 -2.59 21.14
CA PHE A 190 -19.45 -1.25 21.31
C PHE A 190 -20.94 -1.15 20.96
N GLY A 191 -21.53 -2.20 20.37
CA GLY A 191 -22.95 -2.32 20.10
C GLY A 191 -23.54 -1.13 19.34
N SER A 192 -24.53 -0.46 19.95
CA SER A 192 -25.28 0.64 19.34
C SER A 192 -24.42 1.85 18.96
N GLU A 193 -23.31 2.09 19.67
CA GLU A 193 -22.41 3.20 19.38
C GLU A 193 -21.73 3.00 18.01
N TYR A 194 -21.29 1.76 17.74
CA TYR A 194 -20.71 1.41 16.44
C TYR A 194 -21.74 1.44 15.32
N HIS A 195 -22.97 0.97 15.57
CA HIS A 195 -24.05 1.06 14.58
C HIS A 195 -24.31 2.51 14.13
N ARG A 196 -24.40 3.45 15.07
CA ARG A 196 -24.57 4.88 14.76
C ARG A 196 -23.37 5.44 13.98
N TYR A 197 -22.17 4.98 14.31
CA TYR A 197 -20.98 5.35 13.55
C TYR A 197 -21.03 4.81 12.11
N MET A 198 -21.48 3.57 11.89
CA MET A 198 -21.65 2.96 10.56
C MET A 198 -22.67 3.70 9.68
N GLU A 199 -23.75 4.20 10.27
CA GLU A 199 -24.79 4.95 9.54
C GLU A 199 -24.26 6.26 8.96
N SER A 200 -23.36 6.92 9.68
CA SER A 200 -22.86 8.24 9.28
C SER A 200 -21.55 8.18 8.49
N THR A 201 -20.78 7.10 8.57
CA THR A 201 -19.40 7.04 8.05
C THR A 201 -19.26 5.91 7.04
N PRO A 202 -18.84 6.17 5.79
CA PRO A 202 -18.69 5.12 4.78
C PRO A 202 -17.56 4.14 5.11
N SER A 203 -17.62 2.92 4.59
CA SER A 203 -16.60 1.90 4.88
C SER A 203 -15.22 2.24 4.31
N TRP A 204 -15.14 2.59 3.02
CA TRP A 204 -13.87 2.62 2.27
C TRP A 204 -13.55 3.98 1.65
N ILE A 205 -14.51 4.63 0.99
CA ILE A 205 -14.25 5.88 0.27
C ILE A 205 -14.35 7.03 1.28
N PRO A 206 -13.25 7.78 1.54
CA PRO A 206 -13.28 8.88 2.50
C PRO A 206 -14.27 9.96 2.07
N ASN A 207 -15.20 10.31 2.95
CA ASN A 207 -16.06 11.47 2.74
C ASN A 207 -15.35 12.74 3.22
N PHE A 208 -14.86 13.54 2.27
CA PHE A 208 -14.15 14.80 2.56
C PHE A 208 -15.08 15.95 2.99
N ASN A 209 -16.40 15.80 2.85
CA ASN A 209 -17.37 16.82 3.30
C ASN A 209 -17.61 16.79 4.82
N LYS A 210 -17.14 15.74 5.53
CA LYS A 210 -17.17 15.73 6.99
C LYS A 210 -16.03 16.60 7.54
N SER A 211 -16.40 17.68 8.23
CA SER A 211 -15.45 18.54 8.94
C SER A 211 -14.69 17.74 9.99
N VAL A 212 -13.39 18.02 10.12
CA VAL A 212 -12.57 17.53 11.23
C VAL A 212 -12.93 18.38 12.44
N GLU A 213 -14.12 18.21 13.01
CA GLU A 213 -14.44 18.82 14.30
C GLU A 213 -13.71 18.05 15.40
N GLY A 214 -12.47 18.47 15.66
CA GLY A 214 -11.84 18.21 16.93
C GLY A 214 -12.63 18.94 18.00
N LYS A 215 -13.42 18.21 18.80
CA LYS A 215 -13.92 18.75 20.07
C LYS A 215 -12.72 18.99 20.98
N ASN A 216 -12.19 20.22 20.95
CA ASN A 216 -11.42 20.77 22.05
C ASN A 216 -12.35 20.80 23.26
N HIS A 217 -12.21 19.81 24.15
CA HIS A 217 -12.71 19.95 25.51
C HIS A 217 -11.78 20.92 26.24
N GLU A 218 -11.96 22.22 26.00
CA GLU A 218 -11.45 23.27 26.86
C GLU A 218 -12.39 23.44 28.06
N ASN A 219 -11.81 23.24 29.25
CA ASN A 219 -12.13 23.86 30.52
C ASN A 219 -13.57 23.78 31.05
N VAL A 220 -13.77 22.84 31.99
CA VAL A 220 -14.71 23.06 33.09
C VAL A 220 -13.86 23.42 34.32
N ASN A 221 -13.93 24.70 34.68
CA ASN A 221 -13.59 25.19 36.02
C ASN A 221 -14.60 24.67 37.05
#